data_AF-A0A3D9Z2K9-F1
#
_entry.id   AF-A0A3D9Z2K9-F1
#
_cell.length_a   1.000
_cell.length_b   1.000
_cell.length_c   1.000
_cell.angle_alpha   90.00
_cell.angle_beta   90.00
_cell.angle_gamma   90.00
#
_symmetry.space_group_name_H-M   'P 1'
#
loop_
_entity.id
_entity.type
_entity.pdbx_description
1 polymer ?
#
loop_
_entity_poly.entity_id
_entity_poly.type
_entity_poly.pdbx_seq_one_letter_code
_entity_poly.pdbx_strand_id
1 'polypeptide(L)'
;MSGDLRSQAELREICLRTLRKQTGFEGIGDILIRPCASEDGGANWAFAGFRPRVDNTALRQARGVIDRLRSSYQLRPEAAPASEYGKPVN
;
A
#
# COMPACT_ATOMS: atom_id res chain seq x y z
N MET A 1 -16.15 -3.31 -5.24
CA MET A 1 -15.16 -4.39 -5.32
C MET A 1 -14.38 -4.37 -4.02
N SER A 2 -14.52 -5.39 -3.17
CA SER A 2 -13.78 -5.48 -1.91
C SER A 2 -12.41 -6.08 -2.18
N GLY A 3 -11.35 -5.26 -2.17
CA GLY A 3 -9.98 -5.73 -2.37
C GLY A 3 -9.52 -6.67 -1.25
N ASP A 4 -8.48 -7.45 -1.53
CA ASP A 4 -7.93 -8.43 -0.57
C ASP A 4 -7.20 -7.71 0.57
N LEU A 5 -7.57 -8.01 1.83
CA LEU A 5 -7.07 -7.32 3.02
C LEU A 5 -5.72 -7.88 3.46
N ARG A 6 -4.68 -7.04 3.37
CA ARG A 6 -3.28 -7.42 3.69
C ARG A 6 -2.68 -6.55 4.78
N SER A 7 -1.82 -7.14 5.60
CA SER A 7 -0.97 -6.37 6.50
C SER A 7 0.00 -5.48 5.70
N GLN A 8 0.56 -4.45 6.34
CA GLN A 8 1.50 -3.54 5.67
C GLN A 8 2.73 -4.28 5.13
N ALA A 9 3.24 -5.28 5.86
CA ALA A 9 4.39 -6.09 5.47
C ALA A 9 4.08 -6.94 4.23
N GLU A 10 2.95 -7.66 4.21
CA GLU A 10 2.53 -8.46 3.06
C GLU A 10 2.29 -7.59 1.82
N LEU A 11 1.60 -6.46 2.01
CA LEU A 11 1.29 -5.54 0.93
C LEU A 11 2.57 -4.97 0.31
N ARG A 12 3.54 -4.59 1.15
CA ARG A 12 4.87 -4.14 0.72
C ARG A 12 5.58 -5.22 -0.09
N GLU A 13 5.57 -6.47 0.37
CA GLU A 13 6.20 -7.58 -0.34
C GLU A 13 5.54 -7.86 -1.70
N ILE A 14 4.20 -7.89 -1.75
CA ILE A 14 3.44 -8.07 -2.98
C ILE A 14 3.77 -6.96 -3.98
N CYS A 15 3.78 -5.70 -3.52
CA CYS A 15 4.12 -4.54 -4.35
C CYS A 15 5.56 -4.63 -4.85
N LEU A 16 6.52 -4.96 -3.97
CA LEU A 16 7.94 -5.08 -4.32
C LEU A 16 8.16 -6.16 -5.37
N ARG A 17 7.61 -7.36 -5.15
CA ARG A 17 7.73 -8.49 -6.09
C ARG A 17 7.08 -8.20 -7.44
N THR A 18 5.97 -7.46 -7.45
CA THR A 18 5.26 -7.09 -8.69
C THR A 18 6.00 -6.00 -9.44
N LEU A 19 6.42 -4.95 -8.75
CA LEU A 19 7.10 -3.80 -9.36
C LEU A 19 8.50 -4.16 -9.86
N ARG A 20 9.25 -5.05 -9.20
CA ARG A 20 10.55 -5.53 -9.70
C ARG A 20 10.51 -6.17 -11.09
N LYS A 21 9.33 -6.57 -11.58
CA LYS A 21 9.12 -7.08 -12.95
C LYS A 21 8.94 -5.97 -13.98
N GLN A 22 8.82 -4.71 -13.54
CA GLN A 22 8.63 -3.55 -14.41
C GLN A 22 9.97 -2.91 -14.72
N THR A 23 10.10 -2.37 -15.93
CA THR A 23 11.29 -1.66 -16.37
C THR A 23 11.52 -0.42 -15.50
N GLY A 24 12.73 -0.29 -14.95
CA GLY A 24 13.13 0.81 -14.07
C GLY A 24 12.85 0.58 -12.58
N PHE A 25 12.40 -0.62 -12.19
CA PHE A 25 12.15 -1.02 -10.81
C PHE A 25 12.96 -2.26 -10.38
N GLU A 26 13.83 -2.79 -11.23
CA GLU A 26 14.61 -4.01 -10.99
C GLU A 26 15.49 -3.90 -9.74
N GLY A 27 16.03 -2.70 -9.51
CA GLY A 27 16.92 -2.38 -8.39
C GLY A 27 16.22 -1.96 -7.10
N ILE A 28 14.88 -1.88 -7.04
CA ILE A 28 14.21 -1.46 -5.80
C ILE A 28 14.46 -2.46 -4.67
N GLY A 29 14.97 -2.00 -3.54
CA GLY A 29 15.17 -2.79 -2.33
C GLY A 29 14.00 -2.63 -1.35
N ASP A 30 13.33 -1.48 -1.37
CA ASP A 30 12.32 -1.12 -0.40
C ASP A 30 11.25 -0.18 -1.01
N ILE A 31 10.01 -0.31 -0.52
CA ILE A 31 8.86 0.53 -0.81
C ILE A 31 8.24 0.98 0.51
N LEU A 32 8.02 2.29 0.62
CA LEU A 32 7.27 2.90 1.70
C LEU A 32 5.80 2.97 1.32
N ILE A 33 4.95 2.32 2.10
CA ILE A 33 3.49 2.37 1.98
C ILE A 33 2.93 3.09 3.20
N ARG A 34 2.00 4.02 2.98
CA ARG A 34 1.31 4.75 4.04
C ARG A 34 -0.21 4.56 3.93
N PRO A 35 -0.93 4.40 5.05
CA PRO A 35 -2.38 4.51 5.06
C PRO A 35 -2.83 5.88 4.53
N CYS A 36 -3.90 5.92 3.74
CA CYS A 36 -4.53 7.17 3.33
C CYS A 36 -6.05 7.06 3.46
N ALA A 37 -6.70 8.18 3.79
CA ALA A 37 -8.15 8.25 3.71
C ALA A 37 -8.54 8.00 2.25
N SER A 38 -9.34 6.96 2.03
CA SER A 38 -9.85 6.69 0.70
C SER A 38 -11.05 7.59 0.49
N GLU A 39 -10.86 8.67 -0.25
CA GLU A 39 -11.97 9.44 -0.79
C GLU A 39 -12.52 8.65 -1.98
N ASP A 40 -13.78 8.22 -1.88
CA ASP A 40 -14.54 7.58 -2.95
C ASP A 40 -14.00 6.24 -3.50
N GLY A 41 -14.01 5.20 -2.66
CA GLY A 41 -13.93 3.81 -3.13
C GLY A 41 -12.57 3.35 -3.67
N GLY A 42 -11.51 4.12 -3.41
CA GLY A 42 -10.13 3.78 -3.79
C GLY A 42 -9.43 2.82 -2.81
N ALA A 43 -8.11 2.68 -2.98
CA ALA A 43 -7.26 2.07 -1.97
C ALA A 43 -7.21 2.94 -0.71
N ASN A 44 -7.22 2.32 0.46
CA ASN A 44 -6.98 2.98 1.75
C ASN A 44 -5.47 3.14 2.07
N TRP A 45 -4.63 3.11 1.04
CA TRP A 45 -3.18 3.25 1.13
C TRP A 45 -2.59 3.82 -0.16
N ALA A 46 -1.39 4.38 -0.03
CA ALA A 46 -0.62 4.92 -1.13
C ALA A 46 0.89 4.65 -0.97
N PHE A 47 1.60 4.65 -2.10
CA PHE A 47 3.06 4.66 -2.10
C PHE A 47 3.57 6.01 -1.62
N ALA A 48 4.29 6.01 -0.51
CA ALA A 48 4.96 7.20 0.04
C ALA A 48 6.38 7.37 -0.51
N GLY A 49 7.00 6.31 -1.03
CA GLY A 49 8.32 6.39 -1.64
C GLY A 49 8.92 5.04 -2.04
N PHE A 50 10.00 5.10 -2.81
CA PHE A 50 10.76 3.94 -3.29
C PHE A 50 12.24 4.12 -2.95
N ARG A 51 12.93 3.02 -2.64
CA ARG A 51 14.36 3.00 -2.32
C ARG A 51 15.08 1.88 -3.09
N PRO A 52 16.11 2.20 -3.91
CA PRO A 52 16.51 3.54 -4.36
C PRO A 52 15.38 4.30 -5.06
N ARG A 53 15.55 5.62 -5.20
CA ARG A 53 14.56 6.48 -5.85
C ARG A 53 14.38 6.02 -7.29
N VAL A 54 13.13 5.87 -7.71
CA VAL A 54 12.76 5.49 -9.07
C VAL A 54 12.50 6.73 -9.92
N ASP A 55 12.91 6.68 -11.18
CA ASP A 55 12.69 7.76 -12.14
C ASP A 55 11.20 7.98 -12.46
N ASN A 56 10.85 9.23 -12.74
CA ASN A 56 9.48 9.61 -13.09
C ASN A 56 8.98 8.88 -14.35
N THR A 57 9.87 8.58 -15.30
CA THR A 57 9.51 7.83 -16.51
C THR A 57 9.09 6.40 -16.16
N ALA A 58 9.84 5.72 -15.29
CA ALA A 58 9.48 4.38 -14.82
C ALA A 58 8.16 4.41 -14.03
N LEU A 59 7.96 5.40 -13.16
CA LEU A 59 6.68 5.59 -12.45
C LEU A 59 5.49 5.75 -13.39
N ARG A 60 5.65 6.50 -14.50
CA ARG A 60 4.61 6.66 -15.52
C ARG A 60 4.32 5.35 -16.25
N GLN A 61 5.34 4.58 -16.60
CA GLN A 61 5.18 3.27 -17.25
C GLN A 61 4.49 2.25 -16.33
N ALA A 62 4.82 2.25 -15.04
CA ALA A 62 4.22 1.37 -14.04
C ALA A 62 2.83 1.82 -13.54
N ARG A 63 2.29 2.95 -14.02
CA ARG A 63 1.02 3.53 -13.55
C ARG A 63 -0.12 2.51 -13.56
N GLY A 64 -0.30 1.79 -14.68
CA GLY A 64 -1.37 0.79 -14.79
C GLY A 64 -1.22 -0.36 -13.79
N VAL A 65 0.01 -0.78 -13.49
CA VAL A 65 0.29 -1.82 -12.50
C VAL A 65 0.02 -1.31 -11.09
N ILE A 66 0.42 -0.06 -10.80
CA ILE A 66 0.15 0.62 -9.53
C ILE A 66 -1.36 0.74 -9.30
N ASP A 67 -2.12 1.18 -10.30
CA ASP A 67 -3.58 1.34 -10.19
C ASP A 67 -4.28 -0.01 -10.02
N ARG A 68 -3.77 -1.07 -10.67
CA ARG A 68 -4.24 -2.45 -10.45
C ARG A 68 -3.96 -2.91 -9.02
N LEU A 69 -2.76 -2.68 -8.48
CA LEU A 69 -2.42 -3.05 -7.10
C LEU A 69 -3.33 -2.34 -6.10
N ARG A 70 -3.55 -1.03 -6.29
CA ARG A 70 -4.44 -0.22 -5.45
C ARG A 70 -5.88 -0.70 -5.49
N SER A 71 -6.37 -1.12 -6.66
CA SER A 71 -7.74 -1.66 -6.79
C SER A 71 -7.87 -3.10 -6.27
N SER A 72 -6.79 -3.87 -6.24
CA SER A 72 -6.83 -5.30 -5.87
C SER A 72 -6.66 -5.54 -4.37
N TYR A 73 -5.95 -4.65 -3.67
CA TYR A 73 -5.55 -4.85 -2.29
C TYR A 73 -5.93 -3.68 -1.40
N GLN A 74 -6.38 -3.99 -0.18
CA GLN A 74 -6.60 -3.01 0.87
C GLN A 74 -5.64 -3.26 2.02
N LEU A 75 -5.15 -2.17 2.62
CA LEU A 75 -4.35 -2.23 3.83
C LEU A 75 -5.28 -2.57 4.98
N ARG A 76 -4.97 -3.64 5.71
CA ARG A 76 -5.71 -4.00 6.92
C ARG A 76 -5.56 -2.83 7.91
N PRO A 77 -6.66 -2.30 8.46
CA PRO A 77 -6.53 -1.36 9.56
C PRO A 77 -5.78 -2.09 10.67
N GLU A 78 -4.63 -1.56 11.07
CA GLU A 78 -4.00 -1.95 12.32
C GLU A 78 -5.12 -1.78 13.37
N ALA A 79 -5.59 -2.88 13.97
CA ALA A 79 -6.53 -2.76 15.06
C ALA A 79 -5.83 -1.87 16.08
N ALA A 80 -6.30 -0.63 16.23
CA ALA A 80 -5.87 0.20 17.34
C ALA A 80 -5.97 -0.70 18.57
N PRO A 81 -4.93 -0.79 19.43
CA PRO A 81 -5.08 -1.54 20.66
C PRO A 81 -6.35 -1.01 21.30
N ALA A 82 -7.34 -1.89 21.50
CA ALA A 82 -8.64 -1.51 22.02
C ALA A 82 -8.36 -0.65 23.25
N SER A 83 -8.61 0.66 23.13
CA SER A 83 -8.39 1.56 24.25
C SER A 83 -9.46 1.16 25.25
N GLU A 84 -9.03 0.37 26.23
CA GLU A 84 -9.77 -0.09 27.38
C GLU A 84 -10.14 1.14 28.24
N TYR A 85 -11.09 1.94 27.75
CA TYR A 85 -11.70 3.03 28.49
C TYR A 85 -13.19 3.05 28.19
N GLY A 86 -13.84 2.01 28.71
CA GLY A 86 -15.28 1.92 28.85
C GLY A 86 -15.61 1.25 30.17
N LYS A 87 -15.09 1.77 31.29
CA LYS A 87 -15.64 1.39 32.60
C LYS A 87 -17.07 1.94 32.66
N PRO A 88 -18.10 1.12 32.90
CA PRO A 88 -19.43 1.63 33.18
C PRO A 88 -19.38 2.32 34.54
N VAL A 89 -19.80 3.59 34.58
CA VAL A 89 -20.10 4.25 35.84
C VAL A 89 -21.43 3.69 36.35
N ASN A 90 -21.41 3.21 37.59
CA ASN A 90 -22.55 2.75 38.36
C ASN A 90 -23.33 3.94 38.92
#